data_AF-A0A4V6E1M6-F1
#
_entry.id   AF-A0A4V6E1M6-F1
#
_cell.length_a   1.000
_cell.length_b   1.000
_cell.length_c   1.000
_cell.angle_alpha   90.00
_cell.angle_beta   90.00
_cell.angle_gamma   90.00
#
_symmetry.space_group_name_H-M   'P 1'
#
loop_
_entity.id
_entity.type
_entity.pdbx_description
1 polymer ?
#
loop_
_entity_poly.entity_id
_entity_poly.type
_entity_poly.pdbx_seq_one_letter_code
_entity_poly.pdbx_strand_id
1 'polypeptide(L)'
;MGLYDAYLATRHRLHDAEPPAHVALVLTERDLLADGAFDTLSSAIRWAFEYGAERVTVSVSVLDRAVAPTLVRELRRLDAPEQTVVRGPQADEFDGGSSGAATDRGADAAPESIDAPVRILVGLGGKAEFAGAVRELAGDVADGEVSPEAIDETDIAERLLFPEEPDLVIKTGAERLSDFAIWQSVYAELYFTDVNWRDFRRREYLRAVLDFQDRQRRFGR
;
A
#
# COMPACT_ATOMS: atom_id res chain seq x y z
N MET A 1 4.43 -10.79 -26.08
CA MET A 1 3.11 -10.59 -25.46
C MET A 1 2.21 -11.74 -25.89
N GLY A 2 1.55 -12.45 -24.98
CA GLY A 2 0.67 -13.57 -25.35
C GLY A 2 -0.65 -13.08 -25.94
N LEU A 3 -1.31 -13.91 -26.76
CA LEU A 3 -2.62 -13.58 -27.37
C LEU A 3 -3.67 -13.18 -26.32
N TYR A 4 -3.66 -13.85 -25.16
CA TYR A 4 -4.57 -13.56 -24.07
C TYR A 4 -4.30 -12.20 -23.40
N ASP A 5 -3.02 -11.83 -23.25
CA ASP A 5 -2.65 -10.53 -22.67
C ASP A 5 -3.11 -9.38 -23.60
N ALA A 6 -2.97 -9.55 -24.92
CA ALA A 6 -3.43 -8.59 -25.93
C ALA A 6 -4.96 -8.45 -25.96
N TYR A 7 -5.68 -9.57 -25.76
CA TYR A 7 -7.13 -9.58 -25.61
C TYR A 7 -7.57 -8.74 -24.40
N LEU A 8 -7.00 -9.00 -23.22
CA LEU A 8 -7.34 -8.25 -22.00
C LEU A 8 -7.01 -6.77 -22.11
N ALA A 9 -5.84 -6.42 -22.68
CA ALA A 9 -5.44 -5.04 -22.90
C ALA A 9 -6.40 -4.31 -23.85
N THR A 10 -6.90 -5.01 -24.86
CA THR A 10 -7.91 -4.46 -25.78
C THR A 10 -9.25 -4.28 -25.09
N ARG A 11 -9.68 -5.24 -24.26
CA ARG A 11 -10.91 -5.12 -23.48
C ARG A 11 -10.87 -3.92 -22.53
N HIS A 12 -9.76 -3.71 -21.82
CA HIS A 12 -9.57 -2.56 -20.94
C HIS A 12 -9.66 -1.23 -21.71
N ARG A 13 -8.96 -1.12 -22.86
CA ARG A 13 -9.01 0.10 -23.70
C ARG A 13 -10.40 0.41 -24.27
N LEU A 14 -11.22 -0.61 -24.51
CA LEU A 14 -12.58 -0.47 -25.02
C LEU A 14 -13.62 -0.41 -23.90
N HIS A 15 -13.18 -0.36 -22.63
CA HIS A 15 -14.09 -0.35 -21.51
C HIS A 15 -14.60 1.06 -21.22
N ASP A 16 -15.92 1.23 -21.08
CA ASP A 16 -16.55 2.55 -20.87
C ASP A 16 -16.34 3.15 -19.46
N ALA A 17 -15.96 2.34 -18.47
CA ALA A 17 -15.68 2.81 -17.11
C ALA A 17 -14.20 3.18 -16.95
N GLU A 18 -13.94 4.20 -16.14
CA GLU A 18 -12.58 4.64 -15.81
C GLU A 18 -11.81 3.55 -15.03
N PRO A 19 -10.50 3.40 -15.27
CA PRO A 19 -9.65 2.54 -14.45
C PRO A 19 -9.41 3.13 -13.05
N PRO A 20 -8.90 2.33 -12.10
CA PRO A 20 -8.54 2.85 -10.78
C PRO A 20 -7.38 3.86 -10.90
N ALA A 21 -7.56 5.06 -10.37
CA ALA A 21 -6.53 6.09 -10.32
C ALA A 21 -5.48 5.79 -9.23
N HIS A 22 -5.88 5.16 -8.12
CA HIS A 22 -4.99 4.74 -7.05
C HIS A 22 -5.08 3.22 -6.82
N VAL A 23 -3.97 2.51 -7.08
CA VAL A 23 -3.87 1.06 -6.87
C VAL A 23 -2.99 0.75 -5.66
N ALA A 24 -3.50 -0.06 -4.73
CA ALA A 24 -2.73 -0.62 -3.64
C ALA A 24 -2.35 -2.09 -3.90
N LEU A 25 -1.06 -2.42 -3.81
CA LEU A 25 -0.54 -3.79 -3.88
C LEU A 25 -0.18 -4.27 -2.47
N VAL A 26 -0.78 -5.37 -2.02
CA VAL A 26 -0.61 -5.88 -0.65
C VAL A 26 0.20 -7.17 -0.67
N LEU A 27 1.42 -7.07 -0.17
CA LEU A 27 2.43 -8.13 -0.19
C LEU A 27 2.88 -8.44 1.24
N THR A 28 3.51 -9.59 1.38
CA THR A 28 4.20 -10.02 2.59
C THR A 28 5.71 -10.10 2.34
N GLU A 29 6.50 -10.14 3.41
CA GLU A 29 7.93 -10.44 3.30
C GLU A 29 8.20 -11.71 2.47
N ARG A 30 7.35 -12.73 2.58
CA ARG A 30 7.48 -14.00 1.86
C ARG A 30 7.27 -13.85 0.36
N ASP A 31 6.39 -12.93 -0.05
CA ASP A 31 6.16 -12.63 -1.45
C ASP A 31 7.43 -12.03 -2.08
N LEU A 32 8.14 -11.16 -1.34
CA LEU A 32 9.33 -10.46 -1.83
C LEU A 32 10.65 -11.23 -1.66
N LEU A 33 10.70 -12.24 -0.79
CA LEU A 33 11.88 -13.09 -0.62
C LEU A 33 12.02 -14.17 -1.69
N ALA A 34 11.04 -14.32 -2.57
CA ALA A 34 11.12 -15.25 -3.71
C ALA A 34 12.01 -14.71 -4.84
N ASP A 35 12.69 -15.61 -5.55
CA ASP A 35 13.52 -15.24 -6.71
C ASP A 35 12.70 -14.48 -7.77
N GLY A 36 13.20 -13.33 -8.22
CA GLY A 36 12.54 -12.48 -9.22
C GLY A 36 11.32 -11.70 -8.71
N ALA A 37 11.05 -11.70 -7.40
CA ALA A 37 9.90 -11.01 -6.84
C ALA A 37 9.98 -9.47 -6.98
N PHE A 38 11.18 -8.89 -6.86
CA PHE A 38 11.39 -7.46 -7.08
C PHE A 38 11.19 -7.07 -8.55
N ASP A 39 11.63 -7.89 -9.51
CA ASP A 39 11.35 -7.65 -10.94
C ASP A 39 9.85 -7.72 -11.24
N THR A 40 9.14 -8.62 -10.56
CA THR A 40 7.68 -8.72 -10.63
C THR A 40 7.03 -7.45 -10.07
N LEU A 41 7.55 -6.91 -8.96
CA LEU A 41 7.08 -5.65 -8.39
C LEU A 41 7.31 -4.46 -9.33
N SER A 42 8.53 -4.29 -9.85
CA SER A 42 8.84 -3.27 -10.85
C SER A 42 7.89 -3.35 -12.05
N SER A 43 7.62 -4.57 -12.51
CA SER A 43 6.70 -4.82 -13.64
C SER A 43 5.25 -4.49 -13.27
N ALA A 44 4.79 -4.85 -12.08
CA ALA A 44 3.44 -4.57 -11.61
C ALA A 44 3.18 -3.07 -11.46
N ILE A 45 4.14 -2.31 -10.90
CA ILE A 45 4.07 -0.85 -10.82
C ILE A 45 4.01 -0.26 -12.22
N ARG A 46 4.86 -0.73 -13.15
CA ARG A 46 4.84 -0.28 -14.55
C ARG A 46 3.49 -0.54 -15.23
N TRP A 47 2.90 -1.71 -15.02
CA TRP A 47 1.56 -2.00 -15.56
C TRP A 47 0.50 -1.09 -14.96
N ALA A 48 0.60 -0.74 -13.68
CA ALA A 48 -0.37 0.15 -13.06
C ALA A 48 -0.46 1.50 -13.77
N PHE A 49 0.69 2.14 -14.01
CA PHE A 49 0.72 3.39 -14.79
C PHE A 49 0.38 3.17 -16.27
N GLU A 50 0.81 2.07 -16.89
CA GLU A 50 0.45 1.73 -18.29
C GLU A 50 -1.09 1.65 -18.49
N TYR A 51 -1.83 1.34 -17.43
CA TYR A 51 -3.26 1.06 -17.47
C TYR A 51 -4.12 2.03 -16.66
N GLY A 52 -3.60 3.23 -16.42
CA GLY A 52 -4.38 4.39 -15.99
C GLY A 52 -4.32 4.72 -14.51
N ALA A 53 -3.50 4.02 -13.71
CA ALA A 53 -3.23 4.47 -12.35
C ALA A 53 -2.35 5.72 -12.37
N GLU A 54 -2.67 6.69 -11.52
CA GLU A 54 -1.89 7.90 -11.23
C GLU A 54 -1.02 7.71 -9.99
N ARG A 55 -1.41 6.77 -9.11
CA ARG A 55 -0.68 6.46 -7.88
C ARG A 55 -0.66 4.96 -7.60
N VAL A 56 0.47 4.50 -7.08
CA VAL A 56 0.66 3.12 -6.61
C VAL A 56 1.17 3.12 -5.18
N THR A 57 0.42 2.48 -4.29
CA THR A 57 0.88 2.19 -2.93
C THR A 57 1.19 0.71 -2.83
N VAL A 58 2.40 0.37 -2.41
CA VAL A 58 2.83 -1.00 -2.14
C VAL A 58 2.97 -1.14 -0.64
N SER A 59 2.34 -2.15 -0.07
CA SER A 59 2.52 -2.48 1.33
C SER A 59 3.09 -3.86 1.48
N VAL A 60 4.11 -3.93 2.33
CA VAL A 60 4.85 -5.14 2.64
C VAL A 60 4.70 -5.39 4.14
N SER A 61 3.85 -6.36 4.46
CA SER A 61 3.73 -6.85 5.84
C SER A 61 4.95 -7.71 6.17
N VAL A 62 5.68 -7.29 7.20
CA VAL A 62 6.87 -7.99 7.71
C VAL A 62 6.55 -8.53 9.09
N LEU A 63 6.86 -9.80 9.34
CA LEU A 63 6.71 -10.42 10.66
C LEU A 63 8.04 -10.39 11.43
N ASP A 64 9.16 -10.50 10.73
CA ASP A 64 10.50 -10.46 11.31
C ASP A 64 11.18 -9.10 11.12
N ARG A 65 11.35 -8.36 12.23
CA ARG A 65 12.05 -7.06 12.26
C ARG A 65 13.44 -7.11 11.62
N ALA A 66 14.14 -8.24 11.71
CA ALA A 66 15.49 -8.38 11.17
C ALA A 66 15.50 -8.31 9.63
N VAL A 67 14.38 -8.63 8.98
CA VAL A 67 14.25 -8.65 7.52
C VAL A 67 13.96 -7.25 6.96
N ALA A 68 13.26 -6.39 7.72
CA ALA A 68 12.81 -5.08 7.26
C ALA A 68 13.93 -4.17 6.72
N PRO A 69 15.11 -4.00 7.36
CA PRO A 69 16.18 -3.13 6.84
C PRO A 69 16.70 -3.60 5.48
N THR A 70 16.77 -4.93 5.27
CA THR A 70 17.19 -5.50 4.00
C THR A 70 16.15 -5.26 2.92
N LEU A 71 14.87 -5.51 3.21
CA LEU A 71 13.77 -5.22 2.26
C LEU A 71 13.74 -3.75 1.87
N VAL A 72 13.80 -2.83 2.84
CA VAL A 72 13.80 -1.37 2.57
C VAL A 72 14.96 -0.99 1.65
N ARG A 73 16.15 -1.55 1.87
CA ARG A 73 17.32 -1.27 1.02
C ARG A 73 17.12 -1.75 -0.42
N GLU A 74 16.57 -2.95 -0.62
CA GLU A 74 16.31 -3.46 -1.97
C GLU A 74 15.17 -2.71 -2.66
N LEU A 75 14.10 -2.37 -1.93
CA LEU A 75 12.97 -1.58 -2.45
C LEU A 75 13.38 -0.16 -2.88
N ARG A 76 14.36 0.46 -2.20
CA ARG A 76 14.92 1.75 -2.63
C ARG A 76 15.70 1.69 -3.94
N ARG A 77 16.08 0.50 -4.38
CA ARG A 77 16.81 0.26 -5.65
C ARG A 77 15.89 -0.24 -6.76
N LEU A 78 14.58 -0.29 -6.50
CA LEU A 78 13.60 -0.78 -7.45
C LEU A 78 13.58 0.09 -8.71
N ASP A 79 13.54 -0.56 -9.88
CA ASP A 79 13.35 0.11 -11.17
C ASP A 79 11.86 0.45 -11.36
N ALA A 80 11.43 1.54 -10.74
CA ALA A 80 10.07 2.07 -10.88
C ALA A 80 10.01 3.15 -11.98
N PRO A 81 8.91 3.24 -12.74
CA PRO A 81 8.74 4.23 -13.82
C PRO A 81 8.63 5.67 -13.30
N GLU A 82 8.23 5.84 -12.03
CA GLU A 82 7.94 7.13 -11.41
C GLU A 82 8.72 7.28 -10.09
N GLN A 83 8.76 8.51 -9.56
CA GLN A 83 9.41 8.80 -8.29
C GLN A 83 8.85 7.91 -7.17
N THR A 84 9.75 7.21 -6.48
CA THR A 84 9.41 6.23 -5.45
C THR A 84 9.93 6.66 -4.09
N VAL A 85 9.04 6.66 -3.10
CA VAL A 85 9.38 6.83 -1.68
C VAL A 85 9.21 5.51 -0.96
N VAL A 86 10.22 5.11 -0.19
CA VAL A 86 10.20 3.86 0.58
C VAL A 86 10.32 4.18 2.07
N ARG A 87 9.26 3.85 2.82
CA ARG A 87 9.19 3.99 4.27
C ARG A 87 9.37 2.62 4.92
N GLY A 88 10.33 2.55 5.85
CA GLY A 88 10.51 1.40 6.72
C GLY A 88 9.68 1.52 7.99
N PRO A 89 9.61 0.46 8.79
CA PRO A 89 8.80 0.44 9.99
C PRO A 89 9.39 1.39 11.04
N GLN A 90 8.53 2.11 11.77
CA GLN A 90 8.99 2.98 12.85
C GLN A 90 9.53 2.18 14.04
N ALA A 91 10.40 2.79 14.86
CA ALA A 91 11.00 2.12 16.01
C ALA A 91 9.93 1.57 16.98
N ASP A 92 8.83 2.30 17.12
CA ASP A 92 7.76 2.04 18.09
C ASP A 92 6.74 1.01 17.59
N GLU A 93 6.76 0.64 16.30
CA GLU A 93 5.88 -0.39 15.75
C GLU A 93 6.16 -1.77 16.35
N PHE A 94 7.43 -2.05 16.71
CA PHE A 94 7.86 -3.38 17.16
C PHE A 94 7.78 -3.62 18.67
N ASP A 95 7.70 -2.56 19.47
CA ASP A 95 7.92 -2.70 20.91
C ASP A 95 6.67 -3.07 21.72
N GLY A 96 5.47 -3.10 21.13
CA GLY A 96 4.28 -3.76 21.71
C GLY A 96 3.85 -3.39 23.14
N GLY A 97 4.52 -2.44 23.79
CA GLY A 97 4.36 -2.16 25.22
C GLY A 97 5.54 -1.35 25.78
N SER A 98 5.21 -0.18 26.30
CA SER A 98 6.05 0.66 27.17
C SER A 98 7.45 1.02 26.67
N SER A 99 7.54 2.11 25.92
CA SER A 99 8.66 3.03 26.02
C SER A 99 8.08 4.44 26.06
N GLY A 100 7.77 4.90 27.29
CA GLY A 100 7.39 6.30 27.57
C GLY A 100 8.59 7.24 27.52
N ALA A 101 9.47 7.09 26.53
CA ALA A 101 10.48 8.07 26.22
C ALA A 101 10.08 8.68 24.89
N ALA A 102 9.79 9.99 24.90
CA ALA A 102 9.79 10.80 23.70
C ALA A 102 11.11 10.52 22.96
N THR A 103 11.04 9.63 21.97
CA THR A 103 12.15 9.34 21.10
C THR A 103 12.32 10.58 20.26
N ASP A 104 13.39 11.29 20.59
CA ASP A 104 13.97 12.42 19.87
C ASP A 104 13.64 12.25 18.38
N ARG A 105 12.73 13.11 17.91
CA ARG A 105 12.28 13.14 16.52
C ARG A 105 13.54 13.11 15.68
N GLY A 106 13.74 12.03 14.95
CA GLY A 106 14.73 11.97 13.89
C GLY A 106 14.40 13.06 12.90
N ALA A 107 14.98 14.24 13.11
CA ALA A 107 14.98 15.41 12.24
C ALA A 107 15.66 15.15 10.87
N ASP A 108 15.91 13.87 10.54
CA ASP A 108 16.43 13.37 9.28
C ASP A 108 15.38 12.64 8.42
N ALA A 109 14.13 12.49 8.89
CA ALA A 109 13.03 12.18 7.99
C ALA A 109 12.58 13.47 7.31
N ALA A 110 13.39 13.97 6.37
CA ALA A 110 12.93 14.98 5.43
C ALA A 110 11.55 14.58 4.88
N PRO A 111 10.65 15.53 4.59
CA PRO A 111 9.43 15.24 3.85
C PRO A 111 9.82 14.89 2.41
N GLU A 112 10.45 13.73 2.22
CA GLU A 112 10.56 13.08 0.91
C GLU A 112 9.14 12.96 0.39
N SER A 113 8.90 13.72 -0.68
CA SER A 113 7.62 14.31 -1.09
C SER A 113 6.41 13.46 -0.73
N ILE A 114 5.53 14.04 0.11
CA ILE A 114 4.18 13.53 0.35
C ILE A 114 3.48 13.22 -0.97
N ASP A 115 3.85 13.84 -2.10
CA ASP A 115 3.22 13.65 -3.40
C ASP A 115 3.90 12.64 -4.35
N ALA A 116 4.75 11.74 -3.87
CA ALA A 116 5.36 10.73 -4.77
C ALA A 116 4.29 9.79 -5.38
N PRO A 117 4.30 9.53 -6.70
CA PRO A 117 3.35 8.63 -7.36
C PRO A 117 3.51 7.16 -6.93
N VAL A 118 4.71 6.74 -6.52
CA VAL A 118 4.94 5.39 -6.00
C VAL A 118 5.38 5.47 -4.55
N ARG A 119 4.65 4.74 -3.69
CA ARG A 119 4.92 4.70 -2.26
C ARG A 119 5.01 3.27 -1.81
N ILE A 120 6.07 2.93 -1.10
CA ILE A 120 6.30 1.58 -0.61
C ILE A 120 6.45 1.63 0.90
N LEU A 121 5.57 0.90 1.58
CA LEU A 121 5.59 0.73 3.02
C LEU A 121 6.09 -0.66 3.38
N VAL A 122 7.01 -0.72 4.33
CA VAL A 122 7.44 -1.96 4.98
C VAL A 122 7.09 -1.82 6.45
N GLY A 123 6.19 -2.67 6.96
CA GLY A 123 5.57 -2.44 8.29
C GLY A 123 4.97 -3.69 8.93
N LEU A 124 4.64 -3.57 10.21
CA LEU A 124 4.02 -4.64 11.00
C LEU A 124 2.50 -4.81 10.76
N GLY A 125 1.89 -3.97 9.93
CA GLY A 125 0.49 -4.08 9.50
C GLY A 125 -0.41 -2.95 10.02
N GLY A 126 -1.65 -2.91 9.52
CA GLY A 126 -2.62 -1.83 9.70
C GLY A 126 -3.05 -1.61 11.16
N LYS A 127 -3.19 -2.65 11.98
CA LYS A 127 -3.48 -2.47 13.42
C LYS A 127 -2.33 -1.81 14.17
N ALA A 128 -1.08 -2.14 13.82
CA ALA A 128 0.09 -1.56 14.48
C ALA A 128 0.20 -0.07 14.13
N GLU A 129 -0.02 0.27 12.86
CA GLU A 129 -0.12 1.65 12.36
C GLU A 129 -1.22 2.43 13.08
N PHE A 130 -2.44 1.89 13.13
CA PHE A 130 -3.56 2.54 13.80
C PHE A 130 -3.31 2.74 15.30
N ALA A 131 -2.74 1.74 15.98
CA ALA A 131 -2.35 1.89 17.38
C ALA A 131 -1.24 2.94 17.58
N GLY A 132 -0.36 3.13 16.60
CA GLY A 132 0.62 4.22 16.57
C GLY A 132 -0.05 5.58 16.50
N ALA A 133 -0.94 5.79 15.52
CA ALA A 133 -1.70 7.03 15.36
C ALA A 133 -2.52 7.39 16.61
N VAL A 134 -3.15 6.41 17.26
CA VAL A 134 -3.88 6.63 18.51
C VAL A 134 -2.96 7.03 19.67
N ARG A 135 -1.73 6.47 19.75
CA ARG A 135 -0.76 6.85 20.78
C ARG A 135 -0.23 8.26 20.57
N GLU A 136 0.04 8.65 19.33
CA GLU A 136 0.45 10.01 18.97
C GLU A 136 -0.66 11.01 19.34
N LEU A 137 -1.89 10.73 18.93
CA LEU A 137 -3.05 11.56 19.26
C LEU A 137 -3.29 11.68 20.77
N ALA A 138 -3.07 10.59 21.52
CA ALA A 138 -3.14 10.63 22.98
C ALA A 138 -2.03 11.49 23.61
N GLY A 139 -0.87 11.57 22.97
CA GLY A 139 0.22 12.49 23.32
C GLY A 139 -0.21 13.94 23.13
N ASP A 140 -0.74 14.27 21.95
CA ASP A 140 -1.20 15.62 21.61
C ASP A 140 -2.30 16.12 22.56
N VAL A 141 -3.19 15.20 22.98
CA VAL A 141 -4.19 15.47 24.04
C VAL A 141 -3.54 15.74 25.40
N ALA A 142 -2.54 14.93 25.78
CA ALA A 142 -1.84 15.09 27.06
C ALA A 142 -1.06 16.40 27.13
N ASP A 143 -0.50 16.83 26.00
CA ASP A 143 0.23 18.11 25.84
C ASP A 143 -0.72 19.31 25.68
N GLY A 144 -2.03 19.07 25.54
CA GLY A 144 -3.06 20.11 25.43
C GLY A 144 -3.15 20.76 24.05
N GLU A 145 -2.57 20.12 23.02
CA GLU A 145 -2.61 20.58 21.64
C GLU A 145 -3.98 20.33 20.99
N VAL A 146 -4.66 19.24 21.37
CA VAL A 146 -5.99 18.85 20.90
C VAL A 146 -6.91 18.48 22.07
N SER A 147 -8.19 18.87 22.01
CA SER A 147 -9.20 18.41 22.98
C SER A 147 -9.73 17.04 22.57
N PRO A 148 -9.96 16.10 23.52
CA PRO A 148 -10.54 14.79 23.20
C PRO A 148 -11.85 14.86 22.41
N GLU A 149 -12.68 15.88 22.69
CA GLU A 149 -13.97 16.10 22.05
C GLU A 149 -13.87 16.70 20.65
N ALA A 150 -12.69 17.24 20.29
CA ALA A 150 -12.42 17.81 18.98
C ALA A 150 -11.85 16.77 17.99
N ILE A 151 -11.47 15.59 18.48
CA ILE A 151 -10.90 14.51 17.66
C ILE A 151 -11.93 14.03 16.63
N ASP A 152 -11.53 14.01 15.37
CA ASP A 152 -12.32 13.44 14.27
C ASP A 152 -11.52 12.43 13.41
N GLU A 153 -12.15 11.94 12.34
CA GLU A 153 -11.56 10.97 11.41
C GLU A 153 -10.30 11.51 10.70
N THR A 154 -10.21 12.83 10.52
CA THR A 154 -9.07 13.50 9.87
C THR A 154 -7.84 13.44 10.75
N ASP A 155 -8.00 13.65 12.06
CA ASP A 155 -6.90 13.56 13.02
C ASP A 155 -6.23 12.19 13.01
N ILE A 156 -7.02 11.14 12.85
CA ILE A 156 -6.50 9.78 12.72
C ILE A 156 -5.81 9.62 11.37
N ALA A 157 -6.48 10.00 10.27
CA ALA A 157 -5.97 9.82 8.91
C ALA A 157 -4.61 10.50 8.69
N GLU A 158 -4.43 11.71 9.21
CA GLU A 158 -3.19 12.50 9.07
C GLU A 158 -1.99 11.87 9.82
N ARG A 159 -2.25 11.04 10.83
CA ARG A 159 -1.23 10.32 11.61
C ARG A 159 -0.96 8.91 11.08
N LEU A 160 -1.70 8.46 10.07
CA LEU A 160 -1.37 7.23 9.33
C LEU A 160 -0.17 7.49 8.41
N LEU A 161 0.54 6.43 8.03
CA LEU A 161 1.73 6.54 7.19
C LEU A 161 1.41 7.14 5.82
N PHE A 162 0.20 6.85 5.30
CA PHE A 162 -0.39 7.55 4.16
C PHE A 162 -1.91 7.64 4.34
N PRO A 163 -2.51 8.84 4.25
CA PRO A 163 -3.95 9.03 4.43
C PRO A 163 -4.79 8.62 3.21
N GLU A 164 -4.18 8.44 2.03
CA GLU A 164 -4.94 8.30 0.79
C GLU A 164 -5.60 6.94 0.62
N GLU A 165 -6.88 7.00 0.25
CA GLU A 165 -7.70 5.84 -0.03
C GLU A 165 -7.40 5.32 -1.45
N PRO A 166 -7.10 4.02 -1.62
CA PRO A 166 -6.98 3.42 -2.94
C PRO A 166 -8.36 3.11 -3.52
N ASP A 167 -8.49 3.22 -4.85
CA ASP A 167 -9.68 2.75 -5.56
C ASP A 167 -9.73 1.22 -5.61
N LEU A 168 -8.57 0.59 -5.78
CA LEU A 168 -8.41 -0.85 -5.94
C LEU A 168 -7.27 -1.38 -5.08
N VAL A 169 -7.57 -2.34 -4.22
CA VAL A 169 -6.58 -3.12 -3.45
C VAL A 169 -6.43 -4.50 -4.07
N ILE A 170 -5.20 -4.85 -4.48
CA ILE A 170 -4.87 -6.16 -5.03
C ILE A 170 -4.06 -6.94 -3.99
N LYS A 171 -4.59 -8.10 -3.57
CA LYS A 171 -3.90 -9.04 -2.67
C LYS A 171 -3.64 -10.37 -3.38
N THR A 172 -2.37 -10.78 -3.41
CA THR A 172 -1.96 -12.10 -3.90
C THR A 172 -1.81 -13.11 -2.76
N GLY A 173 -2.10 -14.38 -3.00
CA GLY A 173 -1.97 -15.45 -2.01
C GLY A 173 -3.18 -15.60 -1.09
N ALA A 174 -3.55 -16.84 -0.80
CA ALA A 174 -4.86 -17.27 -0.32
C ALA A 174 -5.39 -16.62 0.98
N GLU A 175 -6.65 -16.17 0.86
CA GLU A 175 -7.80 -16.24 1.76
C GLU A 175 -7.97 -15.32 2.97
N ARG A 176 -7.00 -14.48 3.37
CA ARG A 176 -7.26 -13.48 4.43
C ARG A 176 -6.66 -12.13 4.08
N LEU A 177 -7.41 -11.06 4.38
CA LEU A 177 -6.84 -9.73 4.52
C LEU A 177 -5.65 -9.85 5.48
N SER A 178 -4.44 -9.72 4.92
CA SER A 178 -3.29 -9.32 5.72
C SER A 178 -3.67 -8.01 6.38
N ASP A 179 -3.32 -7.85 7.65
CA ASP A 179 -3.60 -6.66 8.44
C ASP A 179 -2.97 -5.44 7.75
N PHE A 180 -3.70 -4.78 6.86
CA PHE A 180 -3.18 -3.73 5.99
C PHE A 180 -4.27 -2.72 5.66
N ALA A 181 -3.89 -1.44 5.73
CA ALA A 181 -4.69 -0.28 5.32
C ALA A 181 -6.13 -0.35 5.83
N ILE A 182 -6.33 -0.77 7.09
CA ILE A 182 -7.67 -1.01 7.66
C ILE A 182 -8.53 0.25 7.65
N TRP A 183 -7.90 1.43 7.70
CA TRP A 183 -8.55 2.72 7.62
C TRP A 183 -8.73 3.16 6.16
N GLN A 184 -7.63 3.15 5.40
CA GLN A 184 -7.60 3.67 4.03
C GLN A 184 -8.43 2.82 3.05
N SER A 185 -8.60 1.51 3.33
CA SER A 185 -9.30 0.59 2.41
C SER A 185 -10.80 0.46 2.64
N VAL A 186 -11.40 1.23 3.56
CA VAL A 186 -12.83 1.11 3.93
C VAL A 186 -13.76 1.23 2.72
N TYR A 187 -13.42 2.09 1.76
CA TYR A 187 -14.20 2.32 0.54
C TYR A 187 -13.55 1.75 -0.73
N ALA A 188 -12.43 1.05 -0.60
CA ALA A 188 -11.70 0.49 -1.73
C ALA A 188 -12.37 -0.79 -2.26
N GLU A 189 -12.32 -1.00 -3.57
CA GLU A 189 -12.62 -2.32 -4.14
C GLU A 189 -11.50 -3.30 -3.84
N LEU A 190 -11.85 -4.50 -3.38
CA LEU A 190 -10.89 -5.52 -2.99
C LEU A 190 -10.84 -6.64 -4.03
N TYR A 191 -9.66 -6.88 -4.59
CA TYR A 191 -9.38 -7.97 -5.52
C TYR A 191 -8.38 -8.94 -4.92
N PHE A 192 -8.87 -10.16 -4.64
CA PHE A 192 -8.04 -11.25 -4.11
C PHE A 192 -7.75 -12.26 -5.22
N THR A 193 -6.50 -12.70 -5.33
CA THR A 193 -6.10 -13.72 -6.29
C THR A 193 -5.27 -14.83 -5.65
N ASP A 194 -5.58 -16.06 -6.02
CA ASP A 194 -4.83 -17.26 -5.60
C ASP A 194 -3.49 -17.41 -6.34
N VAL A 195 -3.17 -16.49 -7.26
CA VAL A 195 -1.88 -16.49 -7.95
C VAL A 195 -0.78 -16.09 -6.96
N ASN A 196 0.25 -16.94 -6.87
CA ASN A 196 1.45 -16.61 -6.11
C ASN A 196 2.14 -15.38 -6.69
N TRP A 197 2.71 -14.53 -5.85
CA TRP A 197 3.36 -13.29 -6.30
C TRP A 197 4.41 -13.53 -7.39
N ARG A 198 5.27 -14.54 -7.22
CA ARG A 198 6.28 -14.94 -8.22
C ARG A 198 5.71 -15.26 -9.61
N ASP A 199 4.44 -15.61 -9.68
CA ASP A 199 3.69 -16.01 -10.88
C ASP A 199 2.74 -14.90 -11.36
N PHE A 200 2.70 -13.75 -10.67
CA PHE A 200 1.89 -12.60 -11.04
C PHE A 200 2.44 -11.99 -12.33
N ARG A 201 1.59 -11.89 -13.37
CA ARG A 201 1.95 -11.32 -14.68
C ARG A 201 0.95 -10.22 -15.06
N ARG A 202 1.24 -9.55 -16.17
CA ARG A 202 0.39 -8.49 -16.75
C ARG A 202 -1.08 -8.88 -16.87
N ARG A 203 -1.38 -10.15 -17.19
CA ARG A 203 -2.76 -10.63 -17.32
C ARG A 203 -3.50 -10.68 -15.98
N GLU A 204 -2.81 -11.02 -14.88
CA GLU A 204 -3.41 -11.01 -13.54
C GLU A 204 -3.73 -9.59 -13.11
N TYR A 205 -2.83 -8.64 -13.37
CA TYR A 205 -3.09 -7.22 -13.15
C TYR A 205 -4.30 -6.73 -13.98
N LEU A 206 -4.32 -7.01 -15.28
CA LEU A 206 -5.45 -6.63 -16.15
C LEU A 206 -6.78 -7.25 -15.71
N ARG A 207 -6.78 -8.47 -15.19
CA ARG A 207 -7.99 -9.09 -14.63
C ARG A 207 -8.51 -8.31 -13.42
N ALA A 208 -7.62 -7.86 -12.53
CA ALA A 208 -7.99 -7.05 -11.38
C ALA A 208 -8.61 -5.70 -11.80
N VAL A 209 -7.99 -5.01 -12.75
CA VAL A 209 -8.51 -3.75 -13.30
C VAL A 209 -9.86 -3.94 -13.98
N LEU A 210 -10.01 -4.99 -14.79
CA LEU A 210 -11.28 -5.27 -15.46
C LEU A 210 -12.38 -5.64 -14.46
N ASP A 211 -12.07 -6.37 -13.38
CA ASP A 211 -13.05 -6.67 -12.32
C ASP A 211 -13.50 -5.39 -11.61
N PHE A 212 -12.57 -4.49 -11.27
CA PHE A 212 -12.89 -3.15 -10.75
C PHE A 212 -13.82 -2.39 -11.69
N GLN A 213 -13.44 -2.28 -12.97
CA GLN A 213 -14.21 -1.56 -13.98
C GLN A 213 -15.61 -2.16 -14.20
N ASP A 214 -15.73 -3.50 -14.19
CA ASP A 214 -17.01 -4.21 -14.29
C ASP A 214 -17.92 -3.95 -13.06
N ARG A 215 -17.35 -3.77 -11.86
CA ARG A 215 -18.09 -3.46 -10.62
C ARG A 215 -18.54 -2.01 -10.55
N GLN A 216 -17.71 -1.07 -10.97
CA GLN A 216 -18.07 0.35 -11.01
C GLN A 216 -19.35 0.57 -11.86
N ARG A 217 -19.49 -0.15 -12.98
CA ARG A 217 -20.74 -0.16 -13.77
C ARG A 217 -21.98 -0.65 -13.00
N ARG A 218 -21.82 -1.52 -12.00
CA ARG A 218 -22.95 -2.09 -11.23
C ARG A 218 -23.42 -1.19 -10.10
N PHE A 219 -22.50 -0.41 -9.50
CA PHE A 219 -22.80 0.43 -8.33
C PHE A 219 -23.16 1.88 -8.68
N GLY A 220 -22.81 2.40 -9.85
CA GLY A 220 -23.04 3.81 -10.14
C GLY A 220 -23.14 4.18 -11.63
N ARG A 221 -24.37 4.53 -12.02
CA ARG A 221 -24.86 5.24 -13.23
C ARG A 221 -25.11 4.44 -14.50
#